data_AF-A0A1V5LV91-F1
#
_entry.id   AF-A0A1V5LV91-F1
#
_cell.length_a   1.000
_cell.length_b   1.000
_cell.length_c   1.000
_cell.angle_alpha   90.00
_cell.angle_beta   90.00
_cell.angle_gamma   90.00
#
_symmetry.space_group_name_H-M   'P 1'
#
loop_
_entity.id
_entity.type
_entity.pdbx_description
1 polymer ?
#
loop_
_entity_poly.entity_id
_entity_poly.type
_entity_poly.pdbx_seq_one_letter_code
_entity_poly.pdbx_strand_id
1 'polypeptide(L)'
;MLIDDSSASASEMLAAALHDNKRALLCGSKSFGKGVMQIFYPLPNSTALSITAGRYLTPSGRWLGSGNYGDEVSQVENGQKEKKEREKETKKESAHGLEPDILIEPKPEIEYGADDDNQLQSCLKLAQAKLTSQNQKVSENKGAKQEDQGAR
;
A
#
# COMPACT_ATOMS: atom_id res chain seq x y z
N MET A 1 -6.95 3.89 6.65
CA MET A 1 -5.67 3.40 7.18
C MET A 1 -4.71 4.55 7.03
N LEU A 2 -4.09 4.96 8.14
CA LEU A 2 -3.02 5.95 8.11
C LEU A 2 -1.74 5.26 7.62
N ILE A 3 -1.04 5.86 6.67
CA ILE A 3 0.25 5.41 6.14
C ILE A 3 1.22 6.59 6.05
N ASP A 4 2.51 6.28 6.05
CA ASP A 4 3.61 7.24 5.99
C ASP A 4 4.87 6.62 5.38
N ASP A 5 5.96 7.39 5.28
CA ASP A 5 7.24 6.94 4.72
C ASP A 5 7.89 5.77 5.47
N SER A 6 7.47 5.52 6.70
CA SER A 6 7.98 4.45 7.57
C SER A 6 7.14 3.17 7.44
N SER A 7 6.00 3.25 6.75
CA SER A 7 5.17 2.12 6.40
C SER A 7 5.85 1.28 5.31
N ALA A 8 6.52 0.20 5.73
CA ALA A 8 7.27 -0.70 4.84
C ALA A 8 6.97 -2.18 5.11
N SER A 9 7.27 -3.04 4.14
CA SER A 9 7.15 -4.50 4.28
C SER A 9 5.71 -4.93 4.60
N ALA A 10 5.46 -5.63 5.70
CA ALA A 10 4.14 -6.20 6.01
C ALA A 10 3.03 -5.13 6.13
N SER A 11 3.33 -3.94 6.67
CA SER A 11 2.32 -2.86 6.78
C SER A 11 1.94 -2.30 5.42
N GLU A 12 2.91 -2.15 4.52
CA GLU A 12 2.70 -1.75 3.13
C GLU A 12 1.88 -2.79 2.35
N MET A 13 2.15 -4.09 2.56
CA MET A 13 1.37 -5.17 1.96
C MET A 13 -0.07 -5.22 2.48
N LEU A 14 -0.26 -5.00 3.77
CA LEU A 14 -1.59 -4.91 4.37
C LEU A 14 -2.37 -3.72 3.82
N ALA A 15 -1.74 -2.55 3.73
CA ALA A 15 -2.34 -1.34 3.16
C ALA A 15 -2.76 -1.56 1.71
N ALA A 16 -1.87 -2.13 0.89
CA ALA A 16 -2.15 -2.46 -0.50
C ALA A 16 -3.34 -3.42 -0.63
N ALA A 17 -3.36 -4.49 0.19
CA ALA A 17 -4.43 -5.47 0.13
C ALA A 17 -5.79 -4.88 0.52
N LEU A 18 -5.82 -4.04 1.56
CA LEU A 18 -7.05 -3.36 1.97
C LEU A 18 -7.52 -2.35 0.92
N HIS A 19 -6.60 -1.61 0.30
CA HIS A 19 -6.90 -0.61 -0.73
C HIS A 19 -7.42 -1.26 -2.02
N ASP A 20 -6.69 -2.23 -2.57
CA ASP A 20 -7.06 -2.92 -3.82
C ASP A 20 -8.42 -3.63 -3.71
N ASN A 21 -8.75 -4.14 -2.53
CA ASN A 21 -10.04 -4.78 -2.27
C ASN A 21 -11.15 -3.80 -1.86
N LYS A 22 -10.91 -2.48 -1.96
CA LYS A 22 -11.86 -1.41 -1.59
C LYS A 22 -12.36 -1.52 -0.14
N ARG A 23 -11.52 -2.06 0.75
CA ARG A 23 -11.82 -2.28 2.17
C ARG A 23 -11.37 -1.15 3.06
N ALA A 24 -10.36 -0.38 2.64
CA ALA A 24 -9.92 0.82 3.31
C ALA A 24 -9.56 1.91 2.32
N LEU A 25 -9.71 3.17 2.75
CA LEU A 25 -9.03 4.31 2.13
C LEU A 25 -7.69 4.50 2.83
N LEU A 26 -6.69 4.93 2.07
CA LEU A 26 -5.37 5.30 2.56
C LEU A 26 -5.33 6.82 2.79
N CYS A 27 -4.81 7.25 3.93
CA CYS A 27 -4.63 8.67 4.28
C CYS A 27 -3.25 8.86 4.90
N GLY A 28 -2.68 10.06 4.80
CA GLY A 28 -1.33 10.36 5.32
C GLY A 28 -0.37 10.68 4.19
N SER A 29 0.83 10.12 4.21
CA SER A 29 1.87 10.33 3.20
C SER A 29 2.26 9.04 2.51
N LYS A 30 3.06 9.18 1.45
CA LYS A 30 3.53 8.08 0.62
C LYS A 30 4.31 7.04 1.42
N SER A 31 4.08 5.76 1.16
CA SER A 31 4.79 4.66 1.84
C SER A 31 6.22 4.44 1.33
N PHE A 32 7.02 3.68 2.08
CA PHE A 32 8.46 3.53 1.82
C PHE A 32 8.81 2.99 0.42
N GLY A 33 8.06 1.99 -0.07
CA GLY A 33 8.33 1.35 -1.36
C GLY A 33 9.46 0.34 -1.32
N LYS A 34 9.51 -0.55 -0.31
CA LYS A 34 10.53 -1.60 -0.25
C LYS A 34 10.25 -2.64 -1.32
N GLY A 35 9.01 -3.15 -1.37
CA GLY A 35 8.54 -4.07 -2.40
C GLY A 35 9.33 -5.38 -2.58
N VAL A 36 10.24 -5.74 -1.67
CA VAL A 36 11.13 -6.90 -1.79
C VAL A 36 11.16 -7.76 -0.53
N MET A 37 11.37 -9.07 -0.74
CA MET A 37 11.61 -10.06 0.31
C MET A 37 13.10 -10.33 0.43
N GLN A 38 13.63 -10.25 1.64
CA GLN A 38 15.02 -10.58 1.94
C GLN A 38 15.09 -11.81 2.85
N ILE A 39 16.03 -12.70 2.55
CA ILE A 39 16.38 -13.84 3.40
C ILE A 39 17.79 -13.64 3.94
N PHE A 40 18.04 -14.10 5.16
CA PHE A 40 19.36 -14.02 5.79
C PHE A 40 20.03 -15.40 5.78
N TYR A 41 21.20 -15.49 5.17
CA TYR A 41 22.02 -16.69 5.17
C TYR A 41 23.18 -16.54 6.17
N PRO A 42 23.23 -17.34 7.25
CA PRO A 42 24.26 -17.21 8.27
C PRO A 42 25.63 -17.66 7.73
N LEU A 43 26.69 -16.97 8.17
CA LEU A 43 28.09 -17.25 7.83
C LEU A 43 28.88 -17.68 9.08
N PRO A 44 29.98 -18.44 8.93
CA PRO A 44 30.72 -19.04 10.05
C PRO A 44 31.25 -18.05 11.12
N ASN A 45 31.40 -16.78 10.77
CA ASN A 45 31.96 -15.72 11.62
C ASN A 45 30.89 -14.90 12.35
N SER A 46 29.72 -15.48 12.65
CA SER A 46 28.58 -14.76 13.26
C SER A 46 28.07 -13.56 12.44
N THR A 47 28.33 -13.56 11.14
CA THR A 47 27.74 -12.59 10.20
C THR A 47 26.65 -13.26 9.37
N ALA A 48 25.89 -12.48 8.60
CA ALA A 48 24.88 -13.01 7.71
C ALA A 48 24.87 -12.25 6.38
N LEU A 49 24.65 -12.99 5.30
CA LEU A 49 24.39 -12.42 3.98
C LEU A 49 22.89 -12.16 3.83
N SER A 50 22.52 -10.91 3.57
CA SER A 50 21.14 -10.55 3.20
C SER A 50 20.96 -10.67 1.70
N ILE A 51 20.10 -11.60 1.27
CA ILE A 51 19.81 -11.87 -0.14
C ILE A 51 18.38 -11.43 -0.44
N THR A 52 18.19 -10.60 -1.47
CA THR A 52 16.84 -10.33 -1.99
C THR A 52 16.36 -11.55 -2.78
N ALA A 53 15.40 -12.30 -2.22
CA ALA A 53 14.92 -13.56 -2.76
C ALA A 53 13.64 -13.42 -3.60
N GLY A 54 13.00 -12.26 -3.57
CA GLY A 54 11.78 -12.03 -4.35
C GLY A 54 11.21 -10.63 -4.20
N ARG A 55 10.11 -10.40 -4.90
CA ARG A 55 9.31 -9.17 -4.84
C ARG A 55 7.91 -9.51 -4.34
N TYR A 56 7.31 -8.55 -3.65
CA TYR A 56 5.89 -8.62 -3.33
C TYR A 56 5.09 -7.79 -4.33
N LEU A 57 4.00 -8.38 -4.80
CA LEU A 57 3.01 -7.69 -5.63
C LEU A 57 1.77 -7.44 -4.79
N THR A 58 1.11 -6.30 -5.02
CA THR A 58 -0.23 -6.05 -4.50
C THR A 58 -1.23 -7.05 -5.11
N PRO A 59 -2.44 -7.22 -4.55
CA PRO A 59 -3.47 -8.05 -5.17
C PRO A 59 -3.83 -7.65 -6.62
N SER A 60 -3.67 -6.38 -6.98
CA SER A 60 -3.81 -5.88 -8.36
C SER A 60 -2.60 -6.17 -9.26
N GLY A 61 -1.56 -6.85 -8.76
CA GLY A 61 -0.36 -7.20 -9.52
C GLY A 61 0.66 -6.07 -9.62
N ARG A 62 0.49 -4.98 -8.87
CA ARG A 62 1.44 -3.85 -8.87
C ARG A 62 2.63 -4.17 -7.98
N TRP A 63 3.83 -3.93 -8.48
CA TRP A 63 5.03 -3.94 -7.65
C TRP A 63 5.25 -2.55 -7.04
N LEU A 64 5.65 -2.49 -5.77
CA LEU A 64 5.81 -1.23 -5.02
C LEU A 64 7.27 -0.80 -4.82
N GLY A 65 8.24 -1.59 -5.29
CA GLY A 65 9.65 -1.37 -5.04
C GLY A 65 10.30 -0.39 -6.01
N SER A 66 11.23 0.43 -5.51
CA SER A 66 12.07 1.30 -6.35
C SER A 66 13.35 0.58 -6.79
N GLY A 67 13.33 -0.08 -7.95
CA GLY A 67 14.54 -0.69 -8.52
C GLY A 67 14.34 -1.22 -9.94
N ASN A 68 15.42 -1.44 -10.69
CA ASN A 68 15.37 -2.33 -11.86
C ASN A 68 15.84 -3.71 -11.39
N TYR A 69 15.05 -4.35 -10.53
CA TYR A 69 15.24 -5.78 -10.35
C TYR A 69 14.83 -6.38 -11.70
N GLY A 70 15.73 -7.10 -12.37
CA GLY A 70 15.49 -7.59 -13.72
C GLY A 70 14.22 -8.45 -13.76
N ASP A 71 13.26 -8.09 -14.61
CA ASP A 71 12.14 -8.98 -14.95
C ASP A 71 12.61 -10.17 -15.80
N GLU A 72 13.88 -10.18 -16.21
CA GLU A 72 14.55 -11.32 -16.80
C GLU A 72 15.26 -12.16 -15.72
N VAL A 73 14.61 -13.25 -15.30
CA VAL A 73 15.37 -14.46 -15.08
C VAL A 73 15.81 -14.92 -16.46
N SER A 74 16.99 -14.49 -16.91
CA SER A 74 17.62 -15.14 -18.05
C SER A 74 17.84 -16.58 -17.62
N GLN A 75 17.01 -17.48 -18.16
CA GLN A 75 17.37 -18.89 -18.14
C GLN A 75 18.75 -18.95 -18.77
N VAL A 76 19.75 -19.33 -17.98
CA VAL A 76 21.10 -19.59 -18.48
C VAL A 76 20.99 -20.90 -19.27
N GLU A 77 20.36 -20.84 -20.44
CA GLU A 77 20.59 -21.83 -21.46
C GLU A 77 21.96 -21.55 -22.05
N ASN A 78 22.77 -22.59 -21.98
CA ASN A 78 24.15 -22.57 -22.41
C ASN A 78 24.18 -22.48 -23.94
N GLY A 79 24.13 -21.27 -24.50
CA GLY A 79 24.49 -21.04 -25.90
C GLY A 79 23.58 -20.08 -26.68
N GLN A 80 24.25 -19.10 -27.29
CA GLN A 80 23.86 -18.27 -28.44
C GLN A 80 22.99 -17.03 -28.17
N LYS A 81 23.66 -15.87 -28.25
CA LYS A 81 23.08 -14.52 -28.24
C LYS A 81 22.33 -14.26 -29.55
N GLU A 82 21.05 -13.94 -29.48
CA GLU A 82 20.36 -13.20 -30.54
C GLU A 82 19.99 -11.79 -30.06
N LYS A 83 20.45 -10.78 -30.82
CA LYS A 83 19.99 -9.40 -30.72
C LYS A 83 18.53 -9.34 -31.19
N LYS A 84 17.61 -8.87 -30.34
CA LYS A 84 16.32 -8.35 -30.79
C LYS A 84 16.12 -6.93 -30.31
N GLU A 85 16.15 -6.00 -31.26
CA GLU A 85 15.56 -4.69 -31.14
C GLU A 85 14.05 -4.85 -30.87
N ARG A 86 13.52 -4.15 -29.87
CA ARG A 86 12.07 -3.93 -29.76
C ARG A 86 11.72 -2.63 -29.05
N GLU A 87 11.39 -1.67 -29.90
CA GLU A 87 10.26 -0.72 -29.86
C GLU A 87 9.71 -0.22 -28.51
N LYS A 88 9.80 1.12 -28.40
CA LYS A 88 8.88 2.07 -27.76
C LYS A 88 8.58 1.81 -26.28
N GLU A 89 9.48 2.34 -25.46
CA GLU A 89 9.27 2.64 -24.04
C GLU A 89 7.98 3.46 -23.84
N THR A 90 6.86 2.78 -23.57
CA THR A 90 5.77 3.35 -22.81
C THR A 90 6.34 3.73 -21.45
N LYS A 91 6.28 5.03 -21.13
CA LYS A 91 6.80 5.66 -19.90
C LYS A 91 6.76 4.72 -18.69
N LYS A 92 7.93 4.25 -18.27
CA LYS A 92 8.17 3.54 -17.00
C LYS A 92 7.76 4.45 -15.85
N GLU A 93 6.51 4.35 -15.40
CA GLU A 93 6.09 4.91 -14.13
C GLU A 93 6.72 4.04 -13.03
N SER A 94 7.86 4.51 -12.52
CA SER A 94 8.56 3.84 -11.42
C SER A 94 7.67 3.85 -10.18
N ALA A 95 7.05 2.72 -9.85
CA ALA A 95 6.22 2.60 -8.66
C ALA A 95 7.08 2.66 -7.39
N HIS A 96 6.96 3.77 -6.67
CA HIS A 96 7.62 4.04 -5.39
C HIS A 96 6.55 3.93 -4.29
N GLY A 97 6.40 2.80 -3.61
CA GLY A 97 5.43 2.69 -2.51
C GLY A 97 3.95 2.87 -2.91
N LEU A 98 3.11 3.08 -1.91
CA LEU A 98 1.68 3.38 -2.02
C LEU A 98 1.47 4.87 -1.90
N GLU A 99 0.72 5.42 -2.85
CA GLU A 99 0.18 6.77 -2.73
C GLU A 99 -1.10 6.73 -1.89
N PRO A 100 -1.28 7.68 -0.94
CA PRO A 100 -2.52 7.78 -0.18
C PRO A 100 -3.67 8.30 -1.07
N ASP A 101 -4.90 7.87 -0.80
CA ASP A 101 -6.08 8.47 -1.44
C ASP A 101 -6.29 9.92 -0.99
N ILE A 102 -5.86 10.22 0.25
CA ILE A 102 -5.94 11.54 0.87
C ILE A 102 -4.57 11.89 1.42
N LEU A 103 -3.85 12.72 0.67
CA LEU A 103 -2.53 13.24 1.07
C LEU A 103 -2.69 14.23 2.24
N ILE A 104 -1.97 13.97 3.31
CA ILE A 104 -1.84 14.84 4.48
C ILE A 104 -0.35 14.89 4.79
N GLU A 105 0.31 16.01 4.50
CA GLU A 105 1.72 16.17 4.81
C GLU A 105 1.95 16.19 6.33
N PRO A 106 2.95 15.47 6.87
CA PRO A 106 3.23 15.50 8.29
C PRO A 106 3.71 16.91 8.70
N LYS A 107 3.27 17.37 9.86
CA LYS A 107 3.89 18.54 10.49
C LYS A 107 5.37 18.24 10.75
N PRO A 108 6.28 19.22 10.54
CA PRO A 108 7.67 19.05 10.90
C PRO A 108 7.82 18.88 12.41
N GLU A 109 8.75 18.01 12.82
CA GLU A 109 9.23 17.91 14.21
C GLU A 109 8.16 17.48 15.24
N ILE A 110 7.18 16.68 14.81
CA ILE A 110 6.16 16.10 15.69
C ILE A 110 6.62 14.79 16.34
N GLU A 111 6.16 14.55 17.55
CA GLU A 111 6.19 13.22 18.17
C GLU A 111 5.00 12.40 17.65
N TYR A 112 5.28 11.19 17.15
CA TYR A 112 4.24 10.31 16.61
C TYR A 112 3.15 10.01 17.65
N GLY A 113 1.89 10.26 17.27
CA GLY A 113 0.75 10.03 18.15
C GLY A 113 0.54 11.09 19.23
N ALA A 114 1.28 12.20 19.20
CA ALA A 114 0.97 13.37 20.01
C ALA A 114 -0.43 13.91 19.70
N ASP A 115 -1.04 14.61 20.65
CA ASP A 115 -2.39 15.18 20.49
C ASP A 115 -2.48 16.14 19.29
N ASP A 116 -1.36 16.75 18.90
CA ASP A 116 -1.27 17.70 17.79
C ASP A 116 -0.81 17.07 16.45
N ASP A 117 -0.68 15.74 16.38
CA ASP A 117 -0.40 14.98 15.16
C ASP A 117 -1.52 15.23 14.13
N ASN A 118 -1.18 15.95 13.07
CA ASN A 118 -2.16 16.36 12.08
C ASN A 118 -2.62 15.21 11.19
N GLN A 119 -1.77 14.23 10.90
CA GLN A 119 -2.13 13.08 10.07
C GLN A 119 -3.11 12.18 10.81
N LEU A 120 -2.83 11.86 12.08
CA LEU A 120 -3.72 11.07 12.94
C LEU A 120 -5.08 11.74 13.12
N GLN A 121 -5.11 13.01 13.53
CA GLN A 121 -6.37 13.73 13.79
C GLN A 121 -7.23 13.85 12.53
N SER A 122 -6.59 14.11 11.38
CA SER A 122 -7.30 14.20 10.10
C SER A 122 -7.88 12.85 9.67
N CYS A 123 -7.10 11.78 9.75
CA CYS A 123 -7.56 10.42 9.46
C CYS A 123 -8.69 9.97 10.42
N LEU A 124 -8.59 10.31 11.71
CA LEU A 124 -9.63 10.02 12.70
C LEU A 124 -10.94 10.74 12.39
N LYS A 125 -10.86 12.05 12.07
CA LYS A 125 -12.02 12.85 11.67
C LYS A 125 -12.71 12.28 10.44
N LEU A 126 -11.95 11.85 9.44
CA LEU A 126 -12.48 11.20 8.24
C LEU A 126 -13.19 9.88 8.56
N ALA A 127 -12.60 9.06 9.43
CA ALA A 127 -13.20 7.80 9.86
C ALA A 127 -14.52 8.03 10.62
N GLN A 128 -14.55 8.99 11.54
CA GLN A 128 -15.76 9.38 12.28
C GLN A 128 -16.85 9.91 11.36
N ALA A 129 -16.51 10.80 10.41
CA ALA A 129 -17.48 11.31 9.44
C ALA A 129 -18.10 10.18 8.60
N LYS A 130 -17.28 9.21 8.17
CA LYS A 130 -17.76 8.05 7.41
C LYS A 130 -18.70 7.16 8.24
N LEU A 131 -18.39 6.96 9.52
CA LEU A 131 -19.23 6.19 10.44
C LEU A 131 -20.58 6.87 10.68
N THR A 132 -20.58 8.19 10.91
CA THR A 132 -21.81 8.97 11.11
C THR A 132 -22.72 8.89 9.88
N SER A 133 -22.18 9.09 8.68
CA SER A 133 -22.95 8.98 7.43
C SER A 133 -23.49 7.57 7.19
N GLN A 134 -22.77 6.52 7.60
CA GLN A 134 -23.25 5.14 7.51
C GLN A 134 -24.40 4.89 8.50
N ASN A 135 -24.28 5.37 9.74
CA ASN A 135 -25.32 5.23 10.76
C ASN A 135 -26.61 5.95 10.38
N GLN A 136 -26.53 7.14 9.78
CA GLN A 136 -27.70 7.87 9.27
C GLN A 136 -28.45 7.07 8.19
N LYS A 137 -27.73 6.54 7.19
CA LYS A 137 -28.34 5.68 6.14
C LYS A 137 -29.00 4.43 6.70
N VAL A 138 -28.41 3.83 7.74
CA VAL A 138 -29.00 2.65 8.41
C VAL A 138 -30.28 3.03 9.16
N SER A 139 -30.32 4.21 9.81
CA SER A 139 -31.51 4.72 10.50
C SER A 139 -32.64 5.03 9.52
N GLU A 140 -32.36 5.72 8.42
CA GLU A 140 -33.33 6.04 7.35
C GLU A 140 -33.94 4.78 6.74
N ASN A 141 -33.12 3.77 6.42
CA ASN A 141 -33.60 2.49 5.88
C ASN A 141 -34.45 1.69 6.87
N LYS A 142 -34.29 1.89 8.19
CA LYS A 142 -35.16 1.27 9.20
C LYS A 142 -36.51 1.98 9.30
N GLY A 143 -36.53 3.31 9.25
CA GLY A 143 -37.76 4.11 9.25
C GLY A 143 -38.65 3.83 8.03
N ALA A 144 -38.05 3.81 6.83
CA ALA A 144 -38.77 3.52 5.59
C ALA A 144 -39.40 2.11 5.56
N LYS A 145 -38.77 1.12 6.22
CA LYS A 145 -39.34 -0.25 6.35
C LYS A 145 -40.47 -0.36 7.37
N GLN A 146 -40.54 0.54 8.34
CA GLN A 146 -41.62 0.55 9.34
C GLN A 146 -42.88 1.25 8.80
N GLU A 147 -42.74 2.29 7.98
CA GLU A 147 -43.89 2.97 7.34
C GLU A 147 -44.62 2.08 6.32
N ASP A 148 -43.90 1.22 5.58
CA ASP A 148 -44.49 0.28 4.61
C ASP A 148 -45.26 -0.89 5.28
N GLN A 149 -44.96 -1.21 6.54
CA GLN A 149 -45.65 -2.27 7.30
C GLN A 149 -46.91 -1.80 8.04
N GLY A 150 -47.14 -0.48 8.12
CA GLY A 150 -48.31 0.11 8.78
C GLY A 150 -49.49 0.41 7.84
N ALA A 151 -49.36 0.17 6.53
CA ALA A 151 -50.33 0.58 5.50
C ALA A 151 -51.21 -0.58 4.95
N ARG A 152 -51.48 -1.62 5.75
CA ARG A 152 -52.37 -2.74 5.37
C ARG A 152 -53.50 -2.96 6.36
#